data_AF-A0AA36I9U7-F1
#
_entry.id   AF-A0AA36I9U7-F1
#
_cell.length_a   1.000
_cell.length_b   1.000
_cell.length_c   1.000
_cell.angle_alpha   90.00
_cell.angle_beta   90.00
_cell.angle_gamma   90.00
#
_symmetry.space_group_name_H-M   'P 1'
#
loop_
_entity.id
_entity.type
_entity.pdbx_description
1 polymer ?
#
loop_
_entity_poly.entity_id
_entity_poly.type
_entity_poly.pdbx_seq_one_letter_code
_entity_poly.pdbx_strand_id
1 'polypeptide(L)'
;MRSVRSARMAPHPGRSLYALAALVAGAESSGVTSLRRLQGNDDECKARGARILPTPSLVDYDRCLAGKMSSNSTHDWGIPGAEHAAWADCWCDLNMSQAIEDLSCCQHRSFQQWCGLDCEPDCSSALAVQCIEECPAMCFEAQEYIIPGNLCTRCNPTKCFPVMKCMLGHAENLTRSGELERTCHETDFFDANAVLQKYWSCWQTLPKHSSHWNVLSAFVHCACREGVQALTESTDCCKSVTYGGGICDATCPSEQMCASQDAQTCIHSCNELCPSVDATPSEECKSKCLLTGAECRQYLGCRTPMLTMSNYVCDDGKWPEASTGCCVTNRTNGLGTPAGCPLLCETSKVWRLDGPGIPWWARRSQSVVYQCTCDGCPPPTQEGTDQVKQTLEDNLWDNGQVLLSDIARREGLKLGANRKMQELMLERNELVLELSRTLSAENRPQVEGKIQDINSYYSQLIVQAARTYPDEGTNPDEIEALRQRGQDSDGLSQLLAVLLTVTVIFVLILVVLILVLIQRRNAKQQTPITAFTETDQVVIGSPVPVQAPEGKAEGVVGGAAVTVSAPTKGRSSDS
;
A
#
# COMPACT_ATOMS: atom_id res chain seq x y z
N MET A 1 30.37 -54.79 -6.12
CA MET A 1 29.41 -53.96 -6.88
C MET A 1 28.06 -54.00 -6.15
N ARG A 2 27.79 -53.00 -5.30
CA ARG A 2 26.55 -52.89 -4.52
C ARG A 2 25.58 -52.00 -5.29
N SER A 3 24.42 -52.56 -5.59
CA SER A 3 23.28 -51.92 -6.25
C SER A 3 22.67 -50.88 -5.31
N VAL A 4 22.78 -49.60 -5.66
CA VAL A 4 22.08 -48.50 -4.99
C VAL A 4 20.67 -48.43 -5.56
N ARG A 5 19.69 -48.87 -4.78
CA ARG A 5 18.27 -48.69 -5.10
C ARG A 5 17.91 -47.21 -4.87
N SER A 6 17.61 -46.53 -5.97
CA SER A 6 16.99 -45.21 -6.01
C SER A 6 15.63 -45.28 -5.29
N ALA A 7 15.53 -44.59 -4.15
CA ALA A 7 14.28 -44.41 -3.44
C ALA A 7 13.45 -43.33 -4.16
N ARG A 8 12.30 -43.71 -4.70
CA ARG A 8 11.29 -42.77 -5.18
C ARG A 8 10.78 -41.97 -3.98
N MET A 9 11.07 -40.67 -3.94
CA MET A 9 10.39 -39.72 -3.06
C MET A 9 8.91 -39.71 -3.43
N ALA A 10 8.05 -39.99 -2.44
CA ALA A 10 6.61 -39.87 -2.56
C ALA A 10 6.22 -38.37 -2.61
N PRO A 11 5.18 -37.99 -3.38
CA PRO A 11 4.69 -36.62 -3.39
C PRO A 11 4.09 -36.27 -2.02
N HIS A 12 4.61 -35.22 -1.39
CA HIS A 12 4.10 -34.70 -0.11
C HIS A 12 2.65 -34.18 -0.27
N PRO A 13 1.65 -34.76 0.43
CA PRO A 13 0.29 -34.28 0.44
C PRO A 13 0.16 -33.20 1.54
N GLY A 14 0.69 -32.00 1.31
CA GLY A 14 0.77 -30.96 2.35
C GLY A 14 0.23 -29.58 1.98
N ARG A 15 -0.06 -29.29 0.70
CA ARG A 15 -0.27 -27.91 0.25
C ARG A 15 -1.70 -27.34 0.39
N SER A 16 -2.70 -28.18 0.70
CA SER A 16 -4.12 -27.73 0.76
C SER A 16 -4.50 -26.98 2.05
N LEU A 17 -3.74 -27.16 3.15
CA LEU A 17 -4.02 -26.48 4.43
C LEU A 17 -3.36 -25.09 4.57
N TYR A 18 -2.40 -24.76 3.70
CA TYR A 18 -1.73 -23.45 3.72
C TYR A 18 -2.63 -22.30 3.21
N ALA A 19 -3.66 -22.62 2.41
CA ALA A 19 -4.62 -21.62 1.93
C ALA A 19 -5.54 -21.09 3.04
N LEU A 20 -5.84 -21.91 4.07
CA LEU A 20 -6.68 -21.48 5.20
C LEU A 20 -5.88 -20.73 6.28
N ALA A 21 -4.59 -21.02 6.48
CA ALA A 21 -3.72 -20.23 7.35
C ALA A 21 -3.46 -18.83 6.76
N ALA A 22 -3.35 -18.71 5.43
CA ALA A 22 -3.22 -17.42 4.74
C ALA A 22 -4.48 -16.53 4.83
N LEU A 23 -5.66 -17.12 5.05
CA LEU A 23 -6.93 -16.38 5.20
C LEU A 23 -7.16 -15.83 6.62
N VAL A 24 -6.52 -16.41 7.65
CA VAL A 24 -6.55 -15.88 9.03
C VAL A 24 -5.32 -15.01 9.32
N ALA A 25 -4.19 -15.28 8.66
CA ALA A 25 -2.98 -14.46 8.68
C ALA A 25 -2.98 -13.40 7.55
N GLY A 26 -4.09 -12.69 7.37
CA GLY A 26 -4.23 -11.58 6.41
C GLY A 26 -3.33 -10.36 6.71
N ALA A 27 -2.27 -10.50 7.49
CA ALA A 27 -1.15 -9.58 7.46
C ALA A 27 -0.19 -10.09 6.38
N GLU A 28 -0.28 -9.56 5.17
CA GLU A 28 0.71 -9.76 4.11
C GLU A 28 2.10 -9.40 4.68
N SER A 29 2.94 -10.41 4.91
CA SER A 29 4.16 -10.34 5.72
C SER A 29 5.32 -9.59 5.07
N SER A 30 5.15 -9.02 3.88
CA SER A 30 6.14 -8.08 3.38
C SER A 30 5.84 -6.74 4.03
N GLY A 31 6.32 -6.54 5.25
CA GLY A 31 6.51 -5.25 5.92
C GLY A 31 5.55 -4.10 5.65
N VAL A 32 4.91 -3.65 6.72
CA VAL A 32 4.45 -2.27 6.85
C VAL A 32 5.53 -1.32 6.35
N THR A 33 5.12 -0.28 5.59
CA THR A 33 5.95 0.76 4.94
C THR A 33 6.36 0.56 3.48
N SER A 34 5.39 0.26 2.61
CA SER A 34 5.32 1.14 1.45
C SER A 34 4.12 2.05 1.64
N LEU A 35 4.36 3.36 1.66
CA LEU A 35 3.33 4.38 1.46
C LEU A 35 2.39 4.01 0.29
N ARG A 36 2.85 3.18 -0.68
CA ARG A 36 2.06 2.58 -1.77
C ARG A 36 0.91 1.65 -1.34
N ARG A 37 0.94 0.99 -0.18
CA ARG A 37 -0.15 0.09 0.25
C ARG A 37 -1.42 0.79 0.69
N LEU A 38 -1.32 2.09 0.99
CA LEU A 38 -2.45 2.96 1.32
C LEU A 38 -3.32 3.32 0.08
N GLN A 39 -3.31 2.46 -0.95
CA GLN A 39 -3.96 2.66 -2.26
C GLN A 39 -5.44 2.26 -2.21
N GLY A 40 -5.86 1.59 -1.13
CA GLY A 40 -7.26 1.28 -0.88
C GLY A 40 -8.10 2.54 -0.61
N ASN A 41 -9.36 2.49 -1.02
CA ASN A 41 -10.39 3.50 -0.72
C ASN A 41 -10.87 3.42 0.75
N ASP A 42 -9.99 3.13 1.71
CA ASP A 42 -10.37 3.27 3.12
C ASP A 42 -10.26 4.76 3.48
N ASP A 43 -11.41 5.45 3.35
CA ASP A 43 -11.57 6.90 3.45
C ASP A 43 -11.19 7.49 4.82
N GLU A 44 -10.94 6.66 5.84
CA GLU A 44 -10.59 7.12 7.20
C GLU A 44 -9.11 7.47 7.38
N CYS A 45 -8.20 6.86 6.60
CA CYS A 45 -6.76 7.11 6.74
C CYS A 45 -6.32 8.19 5.74
N LYS A 46 -5.82 9.33 6.23
CA LYS A 46 -5.33 10.48 5.42
C LYS A 46 -4.01 10.19 4.67
N ALA A 47 -3.78 8.94 4.32
CA ALA A 47 -2.55 8.43 3.74
C ALA A 47 -2.24 8.93 2.32
N ARG A 48 -3.25 9.40 1.57
CA ARG A 48 -3.02 9.94 0.23
C ARG A 48 -2.11 11.17 0.26
N GLY A 49 -2.25 12.04 1.27
CA GLY A 49 -1.39 13.19 1.48
C GLY A 49 0.07 12.80 1.79
N ALA A 50 0.25 11.85 2.71
CA ALA A 50 1.58 11.38 3.14
C ALA A 50 2.39 10.69 2.01
N ARG A 51 1.78 10.35 0.87
CA ARG A 51 2.50 9.82 -0.30
C ARG A 51 3.14 10.91 -1.14
N ILE A 52 2.42 12.02 -1.32
CA ILE A 52 2.84 13.12 -2.17
C ILE A 52 3.91 13.92 -1.44
N LEU A 53 3.76 14.06 -0.11
CA LEU A 53 4.77 14.64 0.77
C LEU A 53 4.89 13.74 2.02
N PRO A 54 5.88 12.83 2.06
CA PRO A 54 6.10 12.03 3.26
C PRO A 54 6.42 12.95 4.41
N THR A 55 5.78 12.70 5.55
CA THR A 55 6.10 13.45 6.76
C THR A 55 7.54 13.11 7.18
N PRO A 56 8.28 14.04 7.80
CA PRO A 56 9.62 13.75 8.26
C PRO A 56 9.72 12.48 9.11
N SER A 57 8.71 12.17 9.95
CA SER A 57 8.69 10.93 10.75
C SER A 57 8.82 9.67 9.87
N LEU A 58 8.08 9.63 8.77
CA LEU A 58 8.15 8.52 7.81
C LEU A 58 9.50 8.46 7.10
N VAL A 59 10.05 9.62 6.71
CA VAL A 59 11.38 9.70 6.07
C VAL A 59 12.49 9.22 7.01
N ASP A 60 12.43 9.57 8.29
CA ASP A 60 13.42 9.12 9.27
C ASP A 60 13.26 7.65 9.63
N TYR A 61 12.04 7.12 9.65
CA TYR A 61 11.78 5.70 9.81
C TYR A 61 12.40 4.90 8.65
N ASP A 62 12.14 5.32 7.41
CA ASP A 62 12.77 4.72 6.22
C ASP A 62 14.30 4.79 6.28
N ARG A 63 14.85 5.92 6.76
CA ARG A 63 16.30 6.07 6.95
C ARG A 63 16.86 5.15 8.03
N CYS A 64 16.14 4.99 9.15
CA CYS A 64 16.51 4.08 10.23
C CYS A 64 16.56 2.63 9.72
N LEU A 65 15.53 2.21 8.99
CA LEU A 65 15.48 0.89 8.37
C LEU A 65 16.61 0.69 7.36
N ALA A 66 16.83 1.65 6.46
CA ALA A 66 17.93 1.60 5.50
C ALA A 66 19.30 1.52 6.19
N GLY A 67 19.47 2.18 7.33
CA GLY A 67 20.65 2.07 8.18
C GLY A 67 20.85 0.65 8.70
N LYS A 68 19.80 0.04 9.28
CA LYS A 68 19.85 -1.35 9.78
C LYS A 68 20.07 -2.37 8.67
N MET A 69 19.57 -2.12 7.46
CA MET A 69 19.73 -2.99 6.27
C MET A 69 21.03 -2.76 5.49
N SER A 70 21.84 -1.77 5.88
CA SER A 70 23.12 -1.50 5.24
C SER A 70 24.13 -2.61 5.54
N SER A 71 25.06 -2.87 4.62
CA SER A 71 26.14 -3.86 4.80
C SER A 71 27.10 -3.52 5.95
N ASN A 72 27.07 -2.27 6.43
CA ASN A 72 27.86 -1.81 7.59
C ASN A 72 27.10 -1.93 8.91
N SER A 73 25.86 -2.44 8.90
CA SER A 73 25.05 -2.64 10.10
C SER A 73 25.59 -3.80 10.94
N THR A 74 25.54 -3.66 12.26
CA THR A 74 25.82 -4.76 13.21
C THR A 74 24.60 -5.65 13.45
N HIS A 75 23.48 -5.38 12.80
CA HIS A 75 22.25 -6.14 12.94
C HIS A 75 22.44 -7.55 12.37
N ASP A 76 22.34 -8.57 13.21
CA ASP A 76 22.50 -9.96 12.78
C ASP A 76 21.20 -10.47 12.19
N TRP A 77 21.14 -10.42 10.87
CA TRP A 77 19.94 -10.79 10.15
C TRP A 77 19.69 -12.31 10.05
N GLY A 78 20.65 -13.15 10.47
CA GLY A 78 20.44 -14.59 10.56
C GLY A 78 19.66 -15.04 11.80
N ILE A 79 19.17 -14.10 12.61
CA ILE A 79 18.30 -14.39 13.76
C ILE A 79 16.84 -14.47 13.28
N PRO A 80 16.08 -15.51 13.66
CA PRO A 80 14.65 -15.56 13.37
C PRO A 80 13.92 -14.33 13.96
N GLY A 81 13.17 -13.60 13.15
CA GLY A 81 12.52 -12.35 13.55
C GLY A 81 13.39 -11.10 13.42
N ALA A 82 14.61 -11.18 12.90
CA ALA A 82 15.53 -10.04 12.83
C ALA A 82 14.94 -8.84 12.06
N GLU A 83 14.15 -9.07 11.01
CA GLU A 83 13.49 -7.98 10.28
C GLU A 83 12.46 -7.26 11.14
N HIS A 84 11.62 -8.02 11.84
CA HIS A 84 10.64 -7.48 12.78
C HIS A 84 11.32 -6.75 13.95
N ALA A 85 12.51 -7.19 14.36
CA ALA A 85 13.32 -6.51 15.39
C ALA A 85 13.80 -5.15 14.87
N ALA A 86 14.32 -5.09 13.64
CA ALA A 86 14.74 -3.85 13.02
C ALA A 86 13.58 -2.86 12.88
N TRP A 87 12.40 -3.34 12.46
CA TRP A 87 11.17 -2.53 12.40
C TRP A 87 10.73 -2.05 13.78
N ALA A 88 10.62 -2.94 14.77
CA ALA A 88 10.19 -2.59 16.12
C ALA A 88 11.13 -1.56 16.77
N ASP A 89 12.44 -1.71 16.61
CA ASP A 89 13.42 -0.75 17.12
C ASP A 89 13.23 0.62 16.47
N CYS A 90 13.24 0.71 15.13
CA CYS A 90 13.05 1.98 14.43
C CYS A 90 11.69 2.61 14.70
N TRP A 91 10.65 1.78 14.89
CA TRP A 91 9.30 2.23 15.22
C TRP A 91 9.28 2.90 16.59
N CYS A 92 9.92 2.27 17.57
CA CYS A 92 10.00 2.74 18.94
C CYS A 92 10.92 3.95 19.11
N ASP A 93 12.11 3.91 18.51
CA ASP A 93 13.10 4.99 18.58
C ASP A 93 12.56 6.31 18.00
N LEU A 94 11.64 6.22 17.04
CA LEU A 94 11.04 7.37 16.35
C LEU A 94 9.59 7.67 16.76
N ASN A 95 9.07 6.97 17.78
CA ASN A 95 7.69 7.11 18.27
C ASN A 95 6.64 7.07 17.15
N MET A 96 6.75 6.08 16.28
CA MET A 96 5.93 5.97 15.07
C MET A 96 4.45 5.71 15.37
N SER A 97 4.09 5.09 16.50
CA SER A 97 2.69 4.94 16.91
C SER A 97 1.98 6.30 16.99
N GLN A 98 2.62 7.29 17.61
CA GLN A 98 2.06 8.65 17.67
C GLN A 98 2.02 9.30 16.28
N ALA A 99 3.07 9.12 15.47
CA ALA A 99 3.12 9.68 14.12
C ALA A 99 1.98 9.18 13.22
N ILE A 100 1.63 7.91 13.33
CA ILE A 100 0.54 7.28 12.58
C ILE A 100 -0.83 7.61 13.16
N GLU A 101 -0.95 7.75 14.48
CA GLU A 101 -2.19 8.20 15.14
C GLU A 101 -2.57 9.62 14.70
N ASP A 102 -1.60 10.52 14.55
CA ASP A 102 -1.83 11.89 14.07
C ASP A 102 -2.31 11.97 12.62
N LEU A 103 -2.02 10.93 11.83
CA LEU A 103 -2.59 10.74 10.49
C LEU A 103 -3.98 10.09 10.53
N SER A 104 -4.50 9.82 11.73
CA SER A 104 -5.73 9.06 12.00
C SER A 104 -5.69 7.66 11.37
N CYS A 105 -4.51 7.05 11.31
CA CYS A 105 -4.29 5.80 10.59
C CYS A 105 -4.07 4.59 11.50
N CYS A 106 -4.10 4.70 12.83
CA CYS A 106 -3.95 3.53 13.70
C CYS A 106 -5.13 2.55 13.67
N GLN A 107 -6.31 2.97 13.22
CA GLN A 107 -7.42 2.03 12.97
C GLN A 107 -7.30 1.31 11.63
N HIS A 108 -6.42 1.77 10.73
CA HIS A 108 -6.18 1.12 9.45
C HIS A 108 -5.52 -0.23 9.67
N ARG A 109 -6.01 -1.27 8.98
CA ARG A 109 -5.55 -2.67 9.12
C ARG A 109 -4.03 -2.84 9.04
N SER A 110 -3.35 -2.04 8.22
CA SER A 110 -1.89 -2.12 8.07
C SER A 110 -1.11 -1.57 9.26
N PHE A 111 -1.70 -0.70 10.09
CA PHE A 111 -1.00 -0.06 11.21
C PHE A 111 -1.55 -0.46 12.58
N GLN A 112 -2.75 -1.01 12.65
CA GLN A 112 -3.43 -1.34 13.90
C GLN A 112 -2.57 -2.16 14.86
N GLN A 113 -1.87 -3.17 14.36
CA GLN A 113 -0.96 -3.97 15.19
C GLN A 113 0.25 -3.15 15.66
N TRP A 114 0.86 -2.37 14.77
CA TRP A 114 2.03 -1.55 15.06
C TRP A 114 1.76 -0.42 16.04
N CYS A 115 0.59 0.23 15.96
CA CYS A 115 0.19 1.22 16.95
C CYS A 115 -0.06 0.60 18.34
N GLY A 116 -0.31 -0.71 18.43
CA GLY A 116 -0.43 -1.47 19.68
C GLY A 116 0.88 -2.07 20.19
N LEU A 117 2.02 -1.82 19.51
CA LEU A 117 3.33 -2.27 19.97
C LEU A 117 3.71 -1.56 21.27
N ASP A 118 4.07 -2.32 22.30
CA ASP A 118 4.71 -1.77 23.48
C ASP A 118 6.22 -1.69 23.23
N CYS A 119 6.78 -0.48 23.38
CA CYS A 119 8.18 -0.22 23.13
C CYS A 119 9.10 -0.61 24.30
N GLU A 120 8.53 -0.74 25.49
CA GLU A 120 9.21 -1.17 26.71
C GLU A 120 8.41 -2.28 27.43
N PRO A 121 8.14 -3.42 26.76
CA PRO A 121 7.28 -4.45 27.33
C PRO A 121 7.94 -5.12 28.53
N ASP A 122 7.15 -5.40 29.56
CA ASP A 122 7.59 -6.26 30.67
C ASP A 122 7.70 -7.71 30.20
N CYS A 123 8.92 -8.14 29.89
CA CYS A 123 9.21 -9.50 29.43
C CYS A 123 9.05 -10.58 30.53
N SER A 124 8.82 -10.18 31.79
CA SER A 124 8.45 -11.10 32.87
C SER A 124 6.93 -11.24 33.04
N SER A 125 6.14 -10.44 32.32
CA SER A 125 4.68 -10.52 32.37
C SER A 125 4.18 -11.90 31.91
N ALA A 126 3.05 -12.34 32.47
CA ALA A 126 2.43 -13.61 32.09
C ALA A 126 2.12 -13.69 30.58
N LEU A 127 1.79 -12.55 29.96
CA LEU A 127 1.58 -12.46 28.52
C LEU A 127 2.88 -12.69 27.74
N ALA A 128 3.97 -12.02 28.12
CA ALA A 128 5.25 -12.17 27.44
C ALA A 128 5.79 -13.61 27.55
N VAL A 129 5.74 -14.20 28.74
CA VAL A 129 6.17 -15.60 28.96
C VAL A 129 5.34 -16.57 28.11
N GLN A 130 4.01 -16.43 28.13
CA GLN A 130 3.13 -17.25 27.29
C GLN A 130 3.46 -17.09 25.80
N CYS A 131 3.65 -15.86 25.34
CA CYS A 131 3.94 -15.57 23.94
C CYS A 131 5.31 -16.09 23.50
N ILE A 132 6.34 -16.04 24.36
CA ILE A 132 7.65 -16.63 24.09
C ILE A 132 7.54 -18.15 23.87
N GLU A 133 6.69 -18.83 24.66
CA GLU A 133 6.50 -20.28 24.55
C GLU A 133 5.61 -20.71 23.36
N GLU A 134 4.56 -19.92 23.06
CA GLU A 134 3.54 -20.26 22.07
C GLU A 134 3.79 -19.66 20.67
N CYS A 135 4.53 -18.56 20.59
CA CYS A 135 4.84 -17.80 19.38
C CYS A 135 6.35 -17.63 19.19
N PRO A 136 7.08 -18.66 18.71
CA PRO A 136 8.46 -18.49 18.26
C PRO A 136 8.58 -17.32 17.27
N ALA A 137 9.69 -16.57 17.29
CA ALA A 137 9.89 -15.40 16.44
C ALA A 137 9.66 -15.70 14.94
N MET A 138 10.02 -16.91 14.49
CA MET A 138 9.80 -17.38 13.11
C MET A 138 8.31 -17.38 12.69
N CYS A 139 7.36 -17.35 13.63
CA CYS A 139 5.94 -17.25 13.31
C CYS A 139 5.51 -15.88 12.78
N PHE A 140 6.28 -14.82 13.08
CA PHE A 140 6.09 -13.51 12.43
C PHE A 140 6.60 -13.52 10.98
N GLU A 141 7.46 -14.47 10.64
CA GLU A 141 8.05 -14.67 9.32
C GLU A 141 7.52 -15.96 8.65
N ALA A 142 6.36 -16.45 9.08
CA ALA A 142 5.77 -17.72 8.63
C ALA A 142 5.49 -17.79 7.12
N GLN A 143 5.38 -16.62 6.48
CA GLN A 143 5.20 -16.48 5.04
C GLN A 143 6.55 -16.47 4.28
N GLU A 144 7.66 -16.28 5.00
CA GLU A 144 9.00 -16.21 4.43
C GLU A 144 9.75 -17.52 4.47
N TYR A 145 9.46 -18.37 5.45
CA TYR A 145 10.14 -19.64 5.65
C TYR A 145 9.19 -20.83 5.54
N ILE A 146 9.73 -21.97 5.10
CA ILE A 146 9.03 -23.25 5.14
C ILE A 146 9.04 -23.74 6.59
N ILE A 147 8.05 -23.32 7.35
CA ILE A 147 7.87 -23.72 8.75
C ILE A 147 7.11 -25.05 8.85
N PRO A 148 7.43 -25.92 9.84
CA PRO A 148 6.60 -27.06 10.18
C PRO A 148 5.17 -26.61 10.50
N GLY A 149 4.17 -27.24 9.87
CA GLY A 149 2.78 -26.77 9.94
C GLY A 149 2.17 -26.74 11.35
N ASN A 150 2.78 -27.38 12.34
CA ASN A 150 2.36 -27.34 13.74
C ASN A 150 3.05 -26.23 14.57
N LEU A 151 4.17 -25.68 14.11
CA LEU A 151 5.02 -24.78 14.90
C LEU A 151 4.26 -23.53 15.36
N CYS A 152 3.50 -22.91 14.46
CA CYS A 152 2.79 -21.66 14.74
C CYS A 152 1.30 -21.84 15.05
N THR A 153 0.82 -23.07 15.22
CA THR A 153 -0.61 -23.35 15.42
C THR A 153 -1.17 -22.83 16.74
N ARG A 154 -0.32 -22.77 17.78
CA ARG A 154 -0.66 -22.20 19.08
C ARG A 154 -0.45 -20.70 19.14
N CYS A 155 0.22 -20.12 18.14
CA CYS A 155 0.56 -18.72 18.15
C CYS A 155 -0.65 -17.85 17.78
N ASN A 156 -0.96 -16.88 18.64
CA ASN A 156 -1.88 -15.79 18.31
C ASN A 156 -1.06 -14.50 18.11
N PRO A 157 -0.64 -14.17 16.88
CA PRO A 157 0.27 -13.06 16.63
C PRO A 157 -0.34 -11.72 17.05
N THR A 158 -1.65 -11.52 16.87
CA THR A 158 -2.33 -10.28 17.31
C THR A 158 -2.29 -10.09 18.82
N LYS A 159 -2.47 -11.17 19.59
CA LYS A 159 -2.39 -11.13 21.06
C LYS A 159 -0.94 -10.89 21.54
N CYS A 160 0.03 -11.45 20.83
CA CYS A 160 1.44 -11.39 21.21
C CYS A 160 2.20 -10.18 20.65
N PHE A 161 1.62 -9.45 19.70
CA PHE A 161 2.25 -8.29 19.06
C PHE A 161 2.71 -7.20 20.06
N PRO A 162 1.95 -6.84 21.11
CA PRO A 162 2.40 -5.84 22.08
C PRO A 162 3.72 -6.22 22.77
N VAL A 163 3.96 -7.52 23.00
CA VAL A 163 5.17 -8.05 23.63
C VAL A 163 6.18 -8.59 22.62
N MET A 164 6.10 -8.17 21.35
CA MET A 164 6.93 -8.68 20.25
C MET A 164 8.42 -8.54 20.51
N LYS A 165 8.87 -7.41 21.06
CA LYS A 165 10.29 -7.20 21.39
C LYS A 165 10.83 -8.26 22.36
N CYS A 166 10.02 -8.78 23.28
CA CYS A 166 10.43 -9.87 24.19
C CYS A 166 10.66 -11.18 23.45
N MET A 167 9.78 -11.54 22.51
CA MET A 167 9.94 -12.75 21.70
C MET A 167 11.17 -12.66 20.79
N LEU A 168 11.40 -11.50 20.21
CA LEU A 168 12.55 -11.24 19.33
C LEU A 168 13.88 -11.27 20.12
N GLY A 169 13.93 -10.63 21.29
CA GLY A 169 15.09 -10.70 22.17
C GLY A 169 15.36 -12.11 22.71
N HIS A 170 14.31 -12.91 22.95
CA HIS A 170 14.46 -14.31 23.32
C HIS A 170 15.06 -15.14 22.16
N ALA A 171 14.56 -14.98 20.94
CA ALA A 171 15.10 -15.65 19.75
C ALA A 171 16.57 -15.31 19.52
N GLU A 172 16.95 -14.03 19.64
CA GLU A 172 18.34 -13.60 19.56
C GLU A 172 19.25 -14.31 20.58
N ASN A 173 18.80 -14.43 21.84
CA ASN A 173 19.57 -15.12 22.88
C ASN A 173 19.71 -16.63 22.60
N LEU A 174 18.65 -17.28 22.11
CA LEU A 174 18.72 -18.69 21.71
C LEU A 174 19.62 -18.92 20.49
N THR A 175 19.58 -18.02 19.50
CA THR A 175 20.46 -18.13 18.33
C THR A 175 21.91 -17.90 18.71
N ARG A 176 22.22 -16.93 19.57
CA ARG A 176 23.58 -16.66 20.07
C ARG A 176 24.15 -17.81 20.92
N SER A 177 23.30 -18.51 21.68
CA SER A 177 23.70 -19.68 22.46
C SER A 177 23.80 -20.96 21.62
N GLY A 178 23.30 -20.94 20.37
CA GLY A 178 23.28 -22.10 19.48
C GLY A 178 22.11 -23.06 19.73
N GLU A 179 21.15 -22.67 20.57
CA GLU A 179 19.92 -23.45 20.85
C GLU A 179 18.86 -23.28 19.75
N LEU A 180 18.92 -22.19 18.99
CA LEU A 180 18.06 -21.93 17.84
C LEU A 180 18.89 -21.79 16.56
N GLU A 181 18.54 -22.56 15.53
CA GLU A 181 19.21 -22.46 14.22
C GLU A 181 19.04 -21.06 13.63
N ARG A 182 20.09 -20.59 12.96
CA ARG A 182 20.05 -19.34 12.20
C ARG A 182 19.15 -19.50 10.99
N THR A 183 18.46 -18.43 10.62
CA THR A 183 17.78 -18.32 9.34
C THR A 183 18.75 -17.84 8.26
N CYS A 184 18.53 -18.27 7.03
CA CYS A 184 19.17 -17.64 5.89
C CYS A 184 18.64 -16.21 5.74
N HIS A 185 19.53 -15.26 5.49
CA HIS A 185 19.15 -13.88 5.20
C HIS A 185 19.86 -13.29 3.98
N GLU A 186 19.35 -12.15 3.51
CA GLU A 186 19.92 -11.34 2.44
C GLU A 186 21.44 -11.17 2.53
N THR A 187 21.97 -10.86 3.72
CA THR A 187 23.41 -10.57 3.92
C THR A 187 24.30 -11.76 3.57
N ASP A 188 23.79 -12.99 3.65
CA ASP A 188 24.51 -14.20 3.24
C ASP A 188 24.71 -14.28 1.70
N PHE A 189 23.97 -13.47 0.95
CA PHE A 189 24.01 -13.40 -0.52
C PHE A 189 24.82 -12.20 -1.07
N PHE A 190 24.75 -11.00 -0.48
CA PHE A 190 25.21 -9.76 -1.15
C PHE A 190 26.70 -9.50 -1.10
N ASP A 191 27.30 -9.56 0.08
CA ASP A 191 28.49 -8.74 0.32
C ASP A 191 29.75 -9.27 -0.39
N ALA A 192 29.68 -10.43 -1.06
CA ALA A 192 30.81 -10.97 -1.81
C ALA A 192 30.47 -11.85 -3.03
N ASN A 193 29.19 -12.00 -3.42
CA ASN A 193 28.85 -13.08 -4.36
C ASN A 193 28.85 -12.68 -5.85
N ALA A 194 29.95 -12.98 -6.53
CA ALA A 194 30.11 -12.79 -7.97
C ALA A 194 29.02 -13.51 -8.80
N VAL A 195 28.41 -14.58 -8.30
CA VAL A 195 27.30 -15.29 -8.98
C VAL A 195 26.07 -14.39 -9.08
N LEU A 196 25.71 -13.67 -8.00
CA LEU A 196 24.56 -12.78 -8.03
C LEU A 196 24.77 -11.54 -8.90
N GLN A 197 25.99 -11.00 -8.93
CA GLN A 197 26.32 -9.90 -9.83
C GLN A 197 26.14 -10.29 -11.30
N LYS A 198 26.60 -11.49 -11.68
CA LYS A 198 26.36 -12.04 -13.03
C LYS A 198 24.88 -12.32 -13.27
N TYR A 199 24.17 -12.84 -12.28
CA TYR A 199 22.73 -13.05 -12.35
C TYR A 199 22.00 -11.74 -12.67
N TRP A 200 22.25 -10.65 -11.93
CA TRP A 200 21.59 -9.37 -12.20
C TRP A 200 21.95 -8.81 -13.56
N SER A 201 23.21 -8.96 -14.00
CA SER A 201 23.62 -8.57 -15.35
C SER A 201 22.83 -9.35 -16.42
N CYS A 202 22.68 -10.67 -16.27
CA CYS A 202 21.83 -11.47 -17.14
C CYS A 202 20.37 -10.98 -17.10
N TRP A 203 19.82 -10.84 -15.90
CA TRP A 203 18.42 -10.51 -15.64
C TRP A 203 18.00 -9.16 -16.21
N GLN A 204 18.85 -8.14 -16.12
CA GLN A 204 18.60 -6.80 -16.67
C GLN A 204 18.48 -6.80 -18.20
N THR A 205 19.18 -7.71 -18.88
CA THR A 205 19.21 -7.75 -20.36
C THR A 205 18.04 -8.50 -20.99
N LEU A 206 17.23 -9.20 -20.19
CA LEU A 206 16.11 -10.00 -20.70
C LEU A 206 14.79 -9.22 -20.71
N PRO A 207 13.95 -9.43 -21.74
CA PRO A 207 12.61 -8.86 -21.79
C PRO A 207 11.70 -9.57 -20.78
N LYS A 208 11.10 -8.81 -19.86
CA LYS A 208 10.25 -9.37 -18.79
C LYS A 208 8.81 -8.85 -18.84
N HIS A 209 8.54 -7.77 -19.56
CA HIS A 209 7.25 -7.08 -19.51
C HIS A 209 6.11 -7.69 -20.35
N SER A 210 6.38 -8.67 -21.22
CA SER A 210 5.38 -9.13 -22.18
C SER A 210 4.41 -10.19 -21.61
N SER A 211 4.83 -10.97 -20.61
CA SER A 211 4.00 -12.04 -20.03
C SER A 211 4.53 -12.45 -18.65
N HIS A 212 3.67 -12.93 -17.75
CA HIS A 212 4.09 -13.53 -16.46
C HIS A 212 5.04 -14.70 -16.67
N TRP A 213 4.87 -15.42 -17.77
CA TRP A 213 5.79 -16.48 -18.19
C TRP A 213 7.19 -15.94 -18.45
N ASN A 214 7.33 -14.84 -19.20
CA ASN A 214 8.64 -14.29 -19.53
C ASN A 214 9.38 -13.76 -18.31
N VAL A 215 8.67 -13.21 -17.32
CA VAL A 215 9.26 -12.84 -16.03
C VAL A 215 9.87 -14.06 -15.36
N LEU A 216 9.07 -15.10 -15.13
CA LEU A 216 9.52 -16.28 -14.40
C LEU A 216 10.57 -17.06 -15.20
N SER A 217 10.46 -17.09 -16.53
CA SER A 217 11.41 -17.78 -17.40
C SER A 217 12.76 -17.06 -17.44
N ALA A 218 12.77 -15.73 -17.60
CA ALA A 218 14.02 -14.97 -17.47
C ALA A 218 14.67 -15.19 -16.09
N PHE A 219 13.86 -15.41 -15.05
CA PHE A 219 14.32 -15.54 -13.66
C PHE A 219 15.07 -16.86 -13.52
N VAL A 220 14.40 -17.96 -13.90
CA VAL A 220 14.98 -19.30 -13.86
C VAL A 220 16.14 -19.41 -14.84
N HIS A 221 16.04 -18.84 -16.04
CA HIS A 221 17.11 -18.86 -17.04
C HIS A 221 18.41 -18.28 -16.49
N CYS A 222 18.36 -17.05 -15.96
CA CYS A 222 19.55 -16.41 -15.41
C CYS A 222 20.08 -17.13 -14.17
N ALA A 223 19.18 -17.65 -13.32
CA ALA A 223 19.58 -18.38 -12.13
C ALA A 223 20.29 -19.70 -12.47
N CYS A 224 19.79 -20.43 -13.46
CA CYS A 224 20.42 -21.64 -13.98
C CYS A 224 21.75 -21.36 -14.66
N ARG A 225 21.81 -20.34 -15.51
CA ARG A 225 23.00 -19.97 -16.27
C ARG A 225 24.17 -19.56 -15.37
N GLU A 226 23.89 -18.77 -14.33
CA GLU A 226 24.93 -18.21 -13.47
C GLU A 226 25.20 -19.06 -12.21
N GLY A 227 24.43 -20.14 -11.98
CA GLY A 227 24.66 -21.08 -10.89
C GLY A 227 24.07 -20.64 -9.54
N VAL A 228 23.01 -19.83 -9.55
CA VAL A 228 22.36 -19.30 -8.34
C VAL A 228 21.69 -20.41 -7.50
N GLN A 229 21.24 -21.49 -8.14
CA GLN A 229 20.68 -22.65 -7.43
C GLN A 229 21.71 -23.27 -6.47
N ALA A 230 22.92 -23.58 -6.96
CA ALA A 230 23.99 -24.14 -6.15
C ALA A 230 24.42 -23.19 -5.02
N LEU A 231 24.42 -21.88 -5.29
CA LEU A 231 24.66 -20.89 -4.25
C LEU A 231 23.59 -20.97 -3.15
N THR A 232 22.31 -20.97 -3.53
CA THR A 232 21.17 -21.00 -2.59
C THR A 232 21.18 -22.28 -1.74
N GLU A 233 21.60 -23.41 -2.30
CA GLU A 233 21.79 -24.66 -1.56
C GLU A 233 22.96 -24.56 -0.58
N SER A 234 24.09 -23.96 -0.98
CA SER A 234 25.27 -23.82 -0.14
C SER A 234 25.09 -22.89 1.06
N THR A 235 24.11 -21.97 1.00
CA THR A 235 23.76 -21.01 2.07
C THR A 235 22.55 -21.46 2.90
N ASP A 236 22.07 -22.70 2.74
CA ASP A 236 20.87 -23.26 3.40
C ASP A 236 19.58 -22.44 3.18
N CYS A 237 19.55 -21.63 2.12
CA CYS A 237 18.43 -20.74 1.81
C CYS A 237 17.26 -21.44 1.13
N CYS A 238 17.41 -22.72 0.76
CA CYS A 238 16.34 -23.52 0.18
C CYS A 238 15.15 -23.74 1.12
N LYS A 239 15.35 -23.57 2.44
CA LYS A 239 14.26 -23.62 3.44
C LYS A 239 13.44 -22.34 3.48
N SER A 240 13.89 -21.27 2.81
CA SER A 240 13.16 -20.01 2.75
C SER A 240 12.33 -19.92 1.48
N VAL A 241 11.03 -19.66 1.64
CA VAL A 241 10.13 -19.29 0.54
C VAL A 241 10.54 -17.94 -0.03
N THR A 242 10.94 -17.01 0.83
CA THR A 242 11.37 -15.66 0.45
C THR A 242 12.77 -15.67 -0.17
N TYR A 243 13.79 -16.27 0.44
CA TYR A 243 15.17 -16.20 -0.07
C TYR A 243 15.50 -17.31 -1.08
N GLY A 244 14.90 -18.49 -0.94
CA GLY A 244 15.06 -19.57 -1.90
C GLY A 244 14.12 -19.44 -3.10
N GLY A 245 12.89 -18.92 -2.89
CA GLY A 245 11.95 -18.63 -3.98
C GLY A 245 11.78 -19.78 -4.97
N GLY A 246 11.71 -21.02 -4.47
CA GLY A 246 11.59 -22.21 -5.29
C GLY A 246 12.72 -22.46 -6.30
N ILE A 247 13.84 -21.72 -6.25
CA ILE A 247 14.95 -21.93 -7.20
C ILE A 247 15.61 -23.30 -6.99
N CYS A 248 15.60 -23.80 -5.75
CA CYS A 248 16.11 -25.13 -5.42
C CYS A 248 15.26 -26.25 -6.03
N ASP A 249 14.00 -25.97 -6.39
CA ASP A 249 13.11 -26.89 -7.10
C ASP A 249 13.09 -26.62 -8.62
N ALA A 250 13.84 -25.62 -9.09
CA ALA A 250 13.84 -25.26 -10.50
C ALA A 250 14.61 -26.30 -11.32
N THR A 251 14.09 -26.61 -12.52
CA THR A 251 14.81 -27.43 -13.48
C THR A 251 15.63 -26.51 -14.38
N CYS A 252 16.91 -26.81 -14.53
CA CYS A 252 17.79 -26.13 -15.46
C CYS A 252 17.92 -26.95 -16.76
N PRO A 253 17.06 -26.71 -17.78
CA PRO A 253 17.07 -27.46 -19.02
C PRO A 253 18.37 -27.22 -19.80
N SER A 254 18.79 -28.23 -20.56
CA SER A 254 19.89 -28.11 -21.51
C SER A 254 19.47 -27.30 -22.74
N GLU A 255 20.45 -26.76 -23.47
CA GLU A 255 20.16 -26.05 -24.72
C GLU A 255 19.43 -26.94 -25.74
N GLN A 256 19.73 -28.24 -25.79
CA GLN A 256 19.03 -29.18 -26.67
C GLN A 256 17.55 -29.34 -26.28
N MET A 257 17.25 -29.37 -24.98
CA MET A 257 15.87 -29.43 -24.50
C MET A 257 15.11 -28.15 -24.87
N CYS A 258 15.75 -26.99 -24.72
CA CYS A 258 15.15 -25.70 -25.09
C CYS A 258 14.96 -25.52 -26.61
N ALA A 259 15.79 -26.17 -27.44
CA ALA A 259 15.66 -26.15 -28.89
C ALA A 259 14.58 -27.12 -29.42
N SER A 260 13.98 -27.96 -28.56
CA SER A 260 12.94 -28.91 -28.98
C SER A 260 11.64 -28.22 -29.40
N GLN A 261 10.87 -28.87 -30.28
CA GLN A 261 9.57 -28.37 -30.71
C GLN A 261 8.58 -28.25 -29.54
N ASP A 262 8.64 -29.20 -28.59
CA ASP A 262 7.79 -29.19 -27.39
C ASP A 262 8.10 -27.97 -26.52
N ALA A 263 9.39 -27.66 -26.30
CA ALA A 263 9.78 -26.46 -25.57
C ALA A 263 9.32 -25.17 -26.27
N GLN A 264 9.52 -25.06 -27.58
CA GLN A 264 9.10 -23.88 -28.34
C GLN A 264 7.58 -23.69 -28.32
N THR A 265 6.82 -24.79 -28.42
CA THR A 265 5.35 -24.77 -28.32
C THR A 265 4.92 -24.30 -26.94
N CYS A 266 5.51 -24.86 -25.87
CA CYS A 266 5.24 -24.45 -24.50
C CYS A 266 5.55 -22.97 -24.25
N ILE A 267 6.73 -22.50 -24.69
CA ILE A 267 7.15 -21.10 -24.51
C ILE A 267 6.19 -20.16 -25.24
N HIS A 268 5.79 -20.49 -26.47
CA HIS A 268 4.86 -19.67 -27.24
C HIS A 268 3.46 -19.66 -26.60
N SER A 269 2.88 -20.83 -26.32
CA SER A 269 1.56 -20.93 -25.69
C SER A 269 1.50 -20.27 -24.31
N CYS A 270 2.54 -20.42 -23.48
CA CYS A 270 2.58 -19.77 -22.17
C CYS A 270 2.77 -18.26 -22.27
N ASN A 271 3.44 -17.75 -23.30
CA ASN A 271 3.49 -16.30 -23.53
C ASN A 271 2.10 -15.72 -23.82
N GLU A 272 1.28 -16.43 -24.60
CA GLU A 272 -0.08 -16.00 -24.95
C GLU A 272 -1.07 -16.19 -23.78
N LEU A 273 -0.98 -17.32 -23.07
CA LEU A 273 -1.88 -17.65 -21.95
C LEU A 273 -1.63 -16.82 -20.70
N CYS A 274 -0.41 -16.30 -20.53
CA CYS A 274 0.01 -15.59 -19.33
C CYS A 274 0.29 -14.10 -19.59
N PRO A 275 -0.64 -13.33 -20.18
CA PRO A 275 -0.40 -11.92 -20.43
C PRO A 275 -0.18 -11.21 -19.08
N SER A 276 0.76 -10.27 -19.04
CA SER A 276 1.08 -9.55 -17.81
C SER A 276 0.30 -8.23 -17.66
N VAL A 277 -0.84 -8.13 -18.35
CA VAL A 277 -1.76 -6.99 -18.22
C VAL A 277 -2.27 -6.82 -16.78
N ASP A 278 -2.48 -7.94 -16.08
CA ASP A 278 -2.93 -7.98 -14.69
C ASP A 278 -1.82 -8.43 -13.74
N ALA A 279 -1.87 -7.99 -12.48
CA ALA A 279 -0.89 -8.38 -11.45
C ALA A 279 -0.95 -9.87 -11.12
N THR A 280 -2.14 -10.48 -11.19
CA THR A 280 -2.33 -11.90 -10.88
C THR A 280 -2.56 -12.68 -12.17
N PRO A 281 -1.76 -13.72 -12.46
CA PRO A 281 -1.98 -14.57 -13.62
C PRO A 281 -3.33 -15.29 -13.52
N SER A 282 -3.96 -15.55 -14.67
CA SER A 282 -5.20 -16.34 -14.73
C SER A 282 -4.99 -17.76 -14.18
N GLU A 283 -6.05 -18.41 -13.69
CA GLU A 283 -5.96 -19.80 -13.21
C GLU A 283 -5.53 -20.79 -14.32
N GLU A 284 -5.89 -20.49 -15.57
CA GLU A 284 -5.41 -21.25 -16.73
C GLU A 284 -3.91 -21.07 -16.93
N CYS A 285 -3.39 -19.84 -16.87
CA CYS A 285 -1.95 -19.58 -16.91
C CYS A 285 -1.23 -20.29 -15.75
N LYS A 286 -1.75 -20.20 -14.53
CA LYS A 286 -1.17 -20.85 -13.36
C LYS A 286 -1.08 -22.36 -13.57
N SER A 287 -2.19 -23.01 -13.90
CA SER A 287 -2.26 -24.47 -14.02
C SER A 287 -1.43 -25.03 -15.17
N LYS A 288 -1.40 -24.37 -16.34
CA LYS A 288 -0.70 -24.87 -17.53
C LYS A 288 0.78 -24.48 -17.58
N CYS A 289 1.15 -23.35 -16.97
CA CYS A 289 2.47 -22.76 -17.15
C CYS A 289 3.24 -22.54 -15.85
N LEU A 290 2.62 -21.97 -14.82
CA LEU A 290 3.36 -21.44 -13.67
C LEU A 290 3.41 -22.36 -12.45
N LEU A 291 2.44 -23.24 -12.19
CA LEU A 291 2.41 -24.05 -10.96
C LEU A 291 3.42 -25.20 -10.98
N THR A 292 3.85 -25.62 -9.79
CA THR A 292 4.66 -26.84 -9.63
C THR A 292 3.91 -28.03 -10.23
N GLY A 293 4.52 -28.72 -11.19
CA GLY A 293 3.92 -29.85 -11.90
C GLY A 293 3.19 -29.49 -13.20
N ALA A 294 3.09 -28.21 -13.55
CA ALA A 294 2.62 -27.79 -14.87
C ALA A 294 3.55 -28.31 -15.97
N GLU A 295 2.98 -28.78 -17.08
CA GLU A 295 3.71 -29.46 -18.17
C GLU A 295 4.83 -28.58 -18.75
N CYS A 296 4.55 -27.29 -18.95
CA CYS A 296 5.52 -26.37 -19.52
C CYS A 296 6.57 -25.89 -18.52
N ARG A 297 6.37 -26.05 -17.20
CA ARG A 297 7.24 -25.48 -16.16
C ARG A 297 8.70 -25.92 -16.27
N GLN A 298 8.96 -27.13 -16.75
CA GLN A 298 10.31 -27.66 -16.98
C GLN A 298 11.13 -26.84 -17.99
N TYR A 299 10.47 -26.03 -18.83
CA TYR A 299 11.10 -25.17 -19.83
C TYR A 299 11.32 -23.72 -19.34
N LEU A 300 11.04 -23.41 -18.06
CA LEU A 300 11.25 -22.04 -17.54
C LEU A 300 12.70 -21.57 -17.68
N GLY A 301 13.69 -22.45 -17.55
CA GLY A 301 15.11 -22.06 -17.71
C GLY A 301 15.55 -21.79 -19.16
N CYS A 302 14.65 -21.95 -20.14
CA CYS A 302 14.93 -21.61 -21.53
C CYS A 302 14.93 -20.09 -21.75
N ARG A 303 15.65 -19.62 -22.78
CA ARG A 303 15.71 -18.19 -23.10
C ARG A 303 14.38 -17.70 -23.67
N THR A 304 13.89 -16.57 -23.19
CA THR A 304 12.65 -15.96 -23.68
C THR A 304 12.85 -15.31 -25.05
N PRO A 305 11.87 -15.42 -25.96
CA PRO A 305 11.90 -14.69 -27.23
C PRO A 305 11.76 -13.18 -26.97
N MET A 306 12.45 -12.36 -27.77
CA MET A 306 12.30 -10.91 -27.74
C MET A 306 10.96 -10.53 -28.37
N LEU A 307 9.98 -10.18 -27.53
CA LEU A 307 8.75 -9.53 -27.96
C LEU A 307 8.92 -8.02 -27.82
N THR A 308 8.50 -7.30 -28.84
CA THR A 308 8.58 -5.83 -28.91
C THR A 308 7.22 -5.19 -28.76
N MET A 309 7.22 -4.13 -27.95
CA MET A 309 6.35 -2.94 -27.93
C MET A 309 5.23 -2.92 -26.89
N SER A 310 5.37 -2.00 -25.95
CA SER A 310 4.30 -1.41 -25.15
C SER A 310 3.51 -0.39 -25.97
N ASN A 311 2.22 -0.20 -25.70
CA ASN A 311 1.33 0.69 -26.47
C ASN A 311 1.40 2.18 -26.06
N TYR A 312 2.37 2.57 -25.22
CA TYR A 312 2.46 3.92 -24.69
C TYR A 312 3.90 4.46 -24.75
N VAL A 313 4.02 5.78 -24.70
CA VAL A 313 5.29 6.53 -24.71
C VAL A 313 5.44 7.24 -23.36
N CYS A 314 6.66 7.33 -22.86
CA CYS A 314 7.01 7.96 -21.61
C CYS A 314 6.90 9.49 -21.66
N ASP A 315 6.84 10.13 -20.48
CA ASP A 315 6.77 11.59 -20.36
C ASP A 315 8.00 12.30 -21.02
N ASP A 316 9.11 11.57 -21.24
CA ASP A 316 10.31 12.06 -21.96
C ASP A 316 10.32 11.76 -23.47
N GLY A 317 9.22 11.22 -24.02
CA GLY A 317 9.09 10.86 -25.43
C GLY A 317 9.72 9.52 -25.82
N LYS A 318 10.36 8.79 -24.88
CA LYS A 318 10.94 7.47 -25.17
C LYS A 318 9.94 6.35 -24.98
N TRP A 319 10.21 5.21 -25.61
CA TRP A 319 9.49 3.99 -25.30
C TRP A 319 9.87 3.48 -23.90
N PRO A 320 8.92 2.86 -23.18
CA PRO A 320 9.18 2.14 -21.94
C PRO A 320 10.33 1.15 -22.11
N GLU A 321 11.10 0.99 -21.04
CA GLU A 321 12.24 0.09 -21.03
C GLU A 321 11.76 -1.34 -21.34
N ALA A 322 12.34 -2.01 -22.35
CA ALA A 322 11.94 -3.36 -22.73
C ALA A 322 12.11 -4.41 -21.61
N SER A 323 12.86 -4.08 -20.56
CA SER A 323 13.08 -4.97 -19.43
C SER A 323 11.93 -4.90 -18.41
N THR A 324 11.32 -3.73 -18.21
CA THR A 324 10.27 -3.47 -17.19
C THR A 324 8.92 -3.10 -17.80
N GLY A 325 8.89 -2.69 -19.06
CA GLY A 325 7.72 -2.07 -19.67
C GLY A 325 7.30 -0.81 -18.92
N CYS A 326 8.23 -0.15 -18.22
CA CYS A 326 8.05 1.08 -17.45
C CYS A 326 8.87 2.23 -18.01
N CYS A 327 8.49 3.46 -17.68
CA CYS A 327 9.27 4.66 -17.97
C CYS A 327 10.34 4.90 -16.92
N VAL A 328 11.58 5.14 -17.37
CA VAL A 328 12.69 5.50 -16.49
C VAL A 328 12.54 6.97 -16.08
N THR A 329 12.33 7.21 -14.79
CA THR A 329 12.32 8.57 -14.23
C THR A 329 13.70 8.88 -13.68
N ASN A 330 14.35 9.92 -14.21
CA ASN A 330 15.60 10.46 -13.65
C ASN A 330 15.29 11.22 -12.35
N ARG A 331 14.82 10.52 -11.31
CA ARG A 331 14.68 11.11 -9.96
C ARG A 331 16.04 11.05 -9.27
N THR A 332 16.68 12.21 -9.10
CA THR A 332 18.00 12.34 -8.44
C THR A 332 17.94 12.21 -6.92
N ASN A 333 16.75 12.27 -6.29
CA ASN A 333 16.62 12.46 -4.85
C ASN A 333 16.20 11.20 -4.07
N GLY A 334 16.62 10.01 -4.53
CA GLY A 334 16.74 8.78 -3.71
C GLY A 334 15.48 8.12 -3.12
N LEU A 335 14.29 8.75 -3.15
CA LEU A 335 13.07 8.21 -2.50
C LEU A 335 11.95 7.76 -3.47
N GLY A 336 12.16 7.81 -4.80
CA GLY A 336 11.21 7.30 -5.79
C GLY A 336 11.72 6.04 -6.49
N THR A 337 10.83 5.14 -6.94
CA THR A 337 11.28 4.07 -7.83
C THR A 337 11.70 4.65 -9.16
N PRO A 338 12.84 4.23 -9.72
CA PRO A 338 13.35 4.75 -10.98
C PRO A 338 12.45 4.40 -12.17
N ALA A 339 11.43 3.55 -11.98
CA ALA A 339 10.51 3.08 -13.01
C ALA A 339 9.05 3.36 -12.60
N GLY A 340 8.24 3.84 -13.55
CA GLY A 340 6.81 4.09 -13.34
C GLY A 340 6.02 4.27 -14.64
N CYS A 341 4.70 4.38 -14.53
CA CYS A 341 3.87 4.90 -15.62
C CYS A 341 4.07 6.41 -15.77
N PRO A 342 3.71 7.00 -16.92
CA PRO A 342 3.50 8.43 -17.03
C PRO A 342 2.59 8.92 -15.89
N LEU A 343 2.93 10.06 -15.28
CA LEU A 343 2.32 10.49 -14.01
C LEU A 343 0.80 10.67 -14.04
N LEU A 344 0.22 10.82 -15.23
CA LEU A 344 -1.17 11.18 -15.45
C LEU A 344 -2.06 10.04 -15.96
N CYS A 345 -1.55 8.83 -16.10
CA CYS A 345 -2.40 7.73 -16.55
C CYS A 345 -3.60 7.58 -15.59
N GLU A 346 -4.81 7.59 -16.16
CA GLU A 346 -6.07 7.35 -15.43
C GLU A 346 -5.95 6.11 -14.54
N THR A 347 -5.28 5.09 -15.07
CA THR A 347 -4.74 4.01 -14.25
C THR A 347 -3.24 3.89 -14.46
N SER A 348 -2.50 4.21 -13.40
CA SER A 348 -1.09 3.86 -13.28
C SER A 348 -0.97 2.72 -12.28
N LYS A 349 -0.60 1.56 -12.81
CA LYS A 349 -0.37 0.39 -11.98
C LYS A 349 1.06 -0.08 -12.19
N VAL A 350 1.91 0.33 -11.25
CA VAL A 350 3.26 -0.21 -11.11
C VAL A 350 3.15 -1.43 -10.23
N TRP A 351 3.04 -2.59 -10.85
CA TRP A 351 3.02 -3.86 -10.15
C TRP A 351 4.42 -4.41 -10.05
N ARG A 352 4.62 -5.17 -8.98
CA ARG A 352 5.76 -6.05 -8.84
C ARG A 352 5.40 -7.38 -9.49
N LEU A 353 6.17 -7.77 -10.50
CA LEU A 353 5.98 -9.06 -11.17
C LEU A 353 6.61 -10.21 -10.39
N ASP A 354 7.41 -9.90 -9.38
CA ASP A 354 7.89 -10.86 -8.40
C ASP A 354 6.74 -11.34 -7.51
N GLY A 355 5.96 -12.29 -8.02
CA GLY A 355 4.92 -12.99 -7.29
C GLY A 355 5.47 -13.91 -6.19
N PRO A 356 4.59 -14.54 -5.40
CA PRO A 356 4.97 -15.51 -4.39
C PRO A 356 5.81 -16.64 -5.01
N GLY A 357 6.96 -16.91 -4.38
CA GLY A 357 7.92 -17.89 -4.88
C GLY A 357 8.94 -17.35 -5.89
N ILE A 358 9.07 -16.04 -6.11
CA ILE A 358 10.31 -15.46 -6.68
C ILE A 358 11.20 -15.03 -5.50
N PRO A 359 12.47 -15.45 -5.47
CA PRO A 359 13.32 -15.20 -4.33
C PRO A 359 13.65 -13.72 -4.20
N TRP A 360 13.84 -13.31 -2.97
CA TRP A 360 14.00 -11.93 -2.60
C TRP A 360 15.24 -11.31 -3.25
N TRP A 361 16.32 -12.06 -3.50
CA TRP A 361 17.55 -11.49 -4.09
C TRP A 361 17.37 -11.11 -5.56
N ALA A 362 16.36 -11.68 -6.23
CA ALA A 362 15.94 -11.20 -7.55
C ALA A 362 15.15 -9.89 -7.48
N ARG A 363 14.73 -9.47 -6.28
CA ARG A 363 13.92 -8.29 -6.02
C ARG A 363 14.73 -7.02 -5.70
N ARG A 364 15.95 -7.13 -5.13
CA ARG A 364 16.72 -5.97 -4.60
C ARG A 364 17.50 -5.15 -5.62
N SER A 365 17.75 -5.64 -6.84
CA SER A 365 18.42 -4.79 -7.83
C SER A 365 17.62 -3.48 -7.96
N GLN A 366 18.28 -2.31 -8.09
CA GLN A 366 17.59 -1.02 -8.27
C GLN A 366 16.57 -1.07 -9.43
N SER A 367 16.72 -2.06 -10.30
CA SER A 367 15.74 -2.59 -11.25
C SER A 367 14.89 -3.70 -10.60
N VAL A 368 14.12 -3.40 -9.55
CA VAL A 368 13.04 -4.32 -9.13
C VAL A 368 12.20 -4.55 -10.40
N VAL A 369 11.74 -5.78 -10.63
CA VAL A 369 10.94 -6.06 -11.83
C VAL A 369 9.54 -5.50 -11.63
N TYR A 370 9.50 -4.19 -11.84
CA TYR A 370 8.29 -3.46 -12.03
C TYR A 370 7.77 -3.81 -13.42
N GLN A 371 6.47 -4.08 -13.48
CA GLN A 371 5.70 -3.88 -14.68
C GLN A 371 4.80 -2.69 -14.49
N CYS A 372 4.79 -1.85 -15.50
CA CYS A 372 3.88 -0.75 -15.58
C CYS A 372 2.75 -1.14 -16.52
N THR A 373 1.59 -1.41 -15.96
CA THR A 373 0.34 -1.42 -16.71
C THR A 373 -0.22 -0.01 -16.64
N CYS A 374 -0.10 0.72 -17.74
CA CYS A 374 -0.52 2.09 -17.84
C CYS A 374 -1.67 2.16 -18.85
N ASP A 375 -2.81 2.66 -18.40
CA ASP A 375 -3.99 2.85 -19.24
C ASP A 375 -4.61 4.22 -18.98
N GLY A 376 -5.30 4.77 -19.97
CA GLY A 376 -5.79 6.15 -19.96
C GLY A 376 -4.66 7.16 -19.71
N CYS A 377 -3.43 6.84 -20.13
CA CYS A 377 -2.36 7.83 -20.17
C CYS A 377 -2.80 8.94 -21.10
N PRO A 378 -2.99 10.18 -20.61
CA PRO A 378 -3.31 11.24 -21.52
C PRO A 378 -2.16 11.30 -22.51
N PRO A 379 -2.49 11.43 -23.80
CA PRO A 379 -1.45 11.65 -24.77
C PRO A 379 -0.68 12.92 -24.33
N PRO A 380 0.58 13.10 -24.77
CA PRO A 380 1.35 14.31 -24.48
C PRO A 380 0.72 15.53 -25.21
N THR A 381 -0.46 15.90 -24.76
CA THR A 381 -1.39 16.88 -25.32
C THR A 381 -1.79 17.85 -24.21
N GLN A 382 -2.46 18.92 -24.62
CA GLN A 382 -2.87 19.97 -23.69
C GLN A 382 -3.88 19.48 -22.63
N GLU A 383 -4.76 18.54 -22.98
CA GLU A 383 -5.79 18.02 -22.07
C GLU A 383 -5.21 17.30 -20.86
N GLY A 384 -4.17 16.46 -21.06
CA GLY A 384 -3.45 15.84 -19.95
C GLY A 384 -2.78 16.87 -19.03
N THR A 385 -2.17 17.89 -19.64
CA THR A 385 -1.53 18.97 -18.89
C THR A 385 -2.51 19.67 -17.93
N ASP A 386 -3.76 19.87 -18.37
CA ASP A 386 -4.77 20.57 -17.58
C ASP A 386 -5.26 19.73 -16.37
N GLN A 387 -5.32 18.41 -16.49
CA GLN A 387 -5.64 17.51 -15.36
C GLN A 387 -4.57 17.54 -14.25
N VAL A 388 -3.28 17.67 -14.61
CA VAL A 388 -2.19 17.83 -13.61
C VAL A 388 -2.42 19.09 -12.78
N LYS A 389 -2.73 20.20 -13.46
CA LYS A 389 -2.90 21.50 -12.83
C LYS A 389 -4.03 21.42 -11.80
N GLN A 390 -5.16 20.84 -12.19
CA GLN A 390 -6.30 20.67 -11.30
C GLN A 390 -5.96 19.83 -10.05
N THR A 391 -5.27 18.70 -10.22
CA THR A 391 -4.90 17.83 -9.08
C THR A 391 -3.97 18.53 -8.08
N LEU A 392 -3.01 19.31 -8.60
CA LEU A 392 -2.12 20.12 -7.77
C LEU A 392 -2.89 21.23 -7.05
N GLU A 393 -3.84 21.89 -7.71
CA GLU A 393 -4.66 22.94 -7.10
C GLU A 393 -5.55 22.40 -5.96
N ASP A 394 -6.17 21.23 -6.15
CA ASP A 394 -7.15 20.68 -5.21
C ASP A 394 -6.53 20.12 -3.92
N ASN A 395 -5.33 19.51 -3.97
CA ASN A 395 -4.78 18.72 -2.85
C ASN A 395 -3.60 19.36 -2.11
N LEU A 396 -3.01 20.44 -2.65
CA LEU A 396 -1.74 20.98 -2.16
C LEU A 396 -1.84 21.54 -0.72
N TRP A 397 -2.98 22.18 -0.40
CA TRP A 397 -3.19 22.85 0.88
C TRP A 397 -3.42 21.88 2.04
N ASP A 398 -4.30 20.90 1.85
CA ASP A 398 -4.59 19.87 2.86
C ASP A 398 -3.34 19.08 3.22
N ASN A 399 -2.52 18.78 2.22
CA ASN A 399 -1.24 18.12 2.41
C ASN A 399 -0.28 18.98 3.25
N GLY A 400 -0.23 20.28 2.96
CA GLY A 400 0.58 21.23 3.71
C GLY A 400 0.27 21.22 5.21
N GLN A 401 -1.01 21.14 5.60
CA GLN A 401 -1.42 21.10 7.01
C GLN A 401 -0.96 19.82 7.74
N VAL A 402 -0.99 18.68 7.04
CA VAL A 402 -0.50 17.41 7.59
C VAL A 402 1.01 17.46 7.82
N LEU A 403 1.76 18.00 6.86
CA LEU A 403 3.21 18.16 6.98
C LEU A 403 3.60 19.07 8.16
N LEU A 404 2.88 20.19 8.32
CA LEU A 404 3.10 21.13 9.40
C LEU A 404 2.86 20.51 10.79
N SER A 405 1.76 19.77 10.94
CA SER A 405 1.42 19.10 12.19
C SER A 405 2.48 18.07 12.61
N ASP A 406 2.99 17.27 11.66
CA ASP A 406 4.05 16.28 11.93
C ASP A 406 5.36 16.95 12.40
N ILE A 407 5.78 18.01 11.70
CA ILE A 407 7.00 18.74 12.04
C ILE A 407 6.89 19.38 13.43
N ALA A 408 5.74 20.01 13.72
CA ALA A 408 5.52 20.70 14.98
C ALA A 408 5.66 19.74 16.17
N ARG A 409 5.00 18.58 16.09
CA ARG A 409 5.07 17.55 17.13
C ARG A 409 6.50 17.09 17.37
N ARG A 410 7.24 16.77 16.31
CA ARG A 410 8.61 16.25 16.40
C ARG A 410 9.57 17.22 17.07
N GLU A 411 9.40 18.51 16.78
CA GLU A 411 10.25 19.56 17.34
C GLU A 411 9.71 20.05 18.70
N GLY A 412 8.72 19.36 19.26
CA GLY A 412 8.21 19.57 20.63
C GLY A 412 7.29 20.78 20.79
N LEU A 413 6.71 21.28 19.69
CA LEU A 413 5.75 22.38 19.71
C LEU A 413 4.39 21.89 20.23
N LYS A 414 3.96 22.41 21.38
CA LYS A 414 2.72 22.03 22.07
C LYS A 414 1.48 22.67 21.44
N LEU A 415 1.63 23.82 20.79
CA LEU A 415 0.51 24.56 20.18
C LEU A 415 0.34 24.25 18.69
N GLY A 416 1.13 23.31 18.16
CA GLY A 416 1.15 22.96 16.74
C GLY A 416 2.11 23.84 15.94
N ALA A 417 1.90 23.95 14.63
CA ALA A 417 2.81 24.65 13.75
C ALA A 417 2.82 26.16 14.03
N ASN A 418 4.00 26.70 14.37
CA ASN A 418 4.17 28.13 14.60
C ASN A 418 3.92 28.95 13.31
N ARG A 419 3.73 30.25 13.48
CA ARG A 419 3.46 31.17 12.36
C ARG A 419 4.50 31.07 11.26
N LYS A 420 5.79 30.99 11.60
CA LYS A 420 6.86 30.94 10.59
C LYS A 420 6.79 29.67 9.74
N MET A 421 6.45 28.53 10.35
CA MET A 421 6.22 27.29 9.62
C MET A 421 5.05 27.44 8.63
N GLN A 422 3.94 28.05 9.04
CA GLN A 422 2.78 28.29 8.19
C GLN A 422 3.10 29.24 7.02
N GLU A 423 3.86 30.31 7.27
CA GLU A 423 4.35 31.23 6.23
C GLU A 423 5.22 30.51 5.19
N LEU A 424 6.17 29.69 5.64
CA LEU A 424 7.02 28.90 4.73
C LEU A 424 6.22 27.87 3.92
N MET A 425 5.18 27.27 4.51
CA MET A 425 4.28 26.37 3.78
C MET A 425 3.44 27.12 2.74
N LEU A 426 2.98 28.33 3.06
CA LEU A 426 2.32 29.23 2.11
C LEU A 426 3.23 29.57 0.93
N GLU A 427 4.46 30.01 1.20
CA GLU A 427 5.46 30.32 0.16
C GLU A 427 5.75 29.11 -0.73
N ARG A 428 5.94 27.93 -0.13
CA ARG A 428 6.10 26.67 -0.85
C ARG A 428 4.92 26.43 -1.79
N ASN A 429 3.70 26.52 -1.28
CA ASN A 429 2.48 26.23 -2.05
C ASN A 429 2.32 27.22 -3.22
N GLU A 430 2.60 28.50 -2.99
CA GLU A 430 2.59 29.52 -4.03
C GLU A 430 3.58 29.22 -5.15
N LEU A 431 4.81 28.81 -4.82
CA LEU A 431 5.81 28.44 -5.82
C LEU A 431 5.42 27.20 -6.63
N VAL A 432 4.82 26.19 -5.97
CA VAL A 432 4.31 25.00 -6.67
C VAL A 432 3.17 25.37 -7.63
N LEU A 433 2.26 26.24 -7.21
CA LEU A 433 1.15 26.73 -8.04
C LEU A 433 1.61 27.65 -9.17
N GLU A 434 2.62 28.49 -8.94
CA GLU A 434 3.21 29.32 -10.00
C GLU A 434 3.84 28.43 -11.07
N LEU A 435 4.61 27.44 -10.64
CA LEU A 435 5.27 26.52 -11.55
C LEU A 435 4.27 25.64 -12.30
N SER A 436 3.18 25.21 -11.65
CA SER A 436 2.10 24.44 -12.31
C SER A 436 1.41 25.24 -13.42
N ARG A 437 1.30 26.58 -13.31
CA ARG A 437 0.74 27.42 -14.39
C ARG A 437 1.61 27.40 -15.64
N THR A 438 2.93 27.25 -15.50
CA THR A 438 3.86 27.15 -16.64
C THR A 438 3.85 25.78 -17.30
N LEU A 439 3.16 24.79 -16.71
CA LEU A 439 3.09 23.44 -17.22
C LEU A 439 2.43 23.42 -18.60
N SER A 440 3.14 22.82 -19.55
CA SER A 440 2.73 22.46 -20.90
C SER A 440 3.14 21.01 -21.16
N ALA A 441 2.58 20.41 -22.22
CA ALA A 441 2.98 19.06 -22.62
C ALA A 441 4.50 18.93 -22.89
N GLU A 442 5.12 20.00 -23.39
CA GLU A 442 6.53 20.03 -23.81
C GLU A 442 7.51 20.16 -22.63
N ASN A 443 7.14 20.89 -21.57
CA ASN A 443 8.04 21.19 -20.44
C ASN A 443 7.71 20.41 -19.16
N ARG A 444 6.72 19.52 -19.22
CA ARG A 444 6.18 18.82 -18.05
C ARG A 444 7.21 18.08 -17.20
N PRO A 445 8.13 17.25 -17.74
CA PRO A 445 9.15 16.59 -16.93
C PRO A 445 10.04 17.56 -16.14
N GLN A 446 10.34 18.72 -16.74
CA GLN A 446 11.16 19.75 -16.10
C GLN A 446 10.42 20.44 -14.96
N VAL A 447 9.12 20.72 -15.13
CA VAL A 447 8.27 21.32 -14.09
C VAL A 447 8.12 20.36 -12.90
N GLU A 448 7.83 19.09 -13.13
CA GLU A 448 7.66 18.11 -12.06
C GLU A 448 8.94 17.94 -11.21
N GLY A 449 10.11 17.89 -11.86
CA GLY A 449 11.40 17.84 -11.16
C GLY A 449 11.61 19.06 -10.24
N LYS A 450 11.28 20.26 -10.74
CA LYS A 450 11.37 21.49 -9.95
C LYS A 450 10.39 21.53 -8.77
N ILE A 451 9.17 20.99 -8.91
CA ILE A 451 8.22 20.87 -7.78
C ILE A 451 8.83 20.02 -6.66
N GLN A 452 9.50 18.91 -7.00
CA GLN A 452 10.15 18.05 -6.03
C GLN A 452 11.30 18.76 -5.29
N ASP A 453 12.09 19.56 -6.02
CA ASP A 453 13.17 20.36 -5.42
C ASP A 453 12.63 21.42 -4.46
N ILE A 454 11.54 22.12 -4.84
CA ILE A 454 10.83 23.07 -3.97
C ILE A 454 10.38 22.38 -2.69
N ASN A 455 9.72 21.22 -2.80
CA ASN A 455 9.24 20.47 -1.64
C ASN A 455 10.39 20.10 -0.70
N SER A 456 11.49 19.58 -1.25
CA SER A 456 12.66 19.16 -0.46
C SER A 456 13.31 20.34 0.26
N TYR A 457 13.47 21.47 -0.42
CA TYR A 457 14.04 22.69 0.15
C TYR A 457 13.17 23.26 1.27
N TYR A 458 11.87 23.43 1.03
CA TYR A 458 10.97 24.01 2.03
C TYR A 458 10.73 23.10 3.23
N SER A 459 10.73 21.77 3.06
CA SER A 459 10.69 20.85 4.21
C SER A 459 11.83 21.10 5.19
N GLN A 460 13.05 21.37 4.70
CA GLN A 460 14.20 21.68 5.56
C GLN A 460 14.02 23.02 6.28
N LEU A 461 13.55 24.06 5.57
CA LEU A 461 13.29 25.37 6.18
C LEU A 461 12.20 25.32 7.24
N ILE A 462 11.12 24.57 7.00
CA ILE A 462 10.01 24.44 7.95
C ILE A 462 10.47 23.72 9.22
N VAL A 463 11.28 22.65 9.09
CA VAL A 463 11.90 21.99 10.25
C VAL A 463 12.83 22.95 11.01
N GLN A 464 13.63 23.74 10.29
CA GLN A 464 14.48 24.76 10.93
C GLN A 464 13.66 25.85 11.64
N ALA A 465 12.53 26.26 11.07
CA ALA A 465 11.62 27.21 11.69
C ALA A 465 10.99 26.63 12.96
N ALA A 466 10.57 25.37 12.95
CA ALA A 466 10.05 24.69 14.13
C ALA A 466 11.07 24.66 15.29
N ARG A 467 12.37 24.53 14.99
CA ARG A 467 13.46 24.59 15.99
C ARG A 467 13.77 25.99 16.50
N THR A 468 13.67 26.97 15.61
CA THR A 468 14.14 28.34 15.88
C THR A 468 13.07 29.17 16.58
N TYR A 469 11.80 28.95 16.26
CA TYR A 469 10.67 29.70 16.78
C TYR A 469 9.88 28.81 17.76
N PRO A 470 9.86 29.13 19.07
CA PRO A 470 9.10 28.36 20.05
C PRO A 470 7.60 28.51 19.82
N ASP A 471 6.78 27.77 20.60
CA ASP A 471 5.33 27.94 20.63
C ASP A 471 4.98 29.43 20.87
N GLU A 472 4.60 30.14 19.80
CA GLU A 472 4.08 31.50 19.87
C GLU A 472 2.86 31.47 20.80
N GLY A 473 3.03 32.05 22.00
CA GLY A 473 2.10 31.87 23.10
C GLY A 473 2.77 31.58 24.45
N THR A 474 4.10 31.41 24.52
CA THR A 474 4.82 31.26 25.80
C THR A 474 5.60 32.50 26.23
N ASN A 475 5.47 33.64 25.54
CA ASN A 475 5.99 34.88 26.11
C ASN A 475 4.98 35.36 27.18
N PRO A 476 5.30 35.22 28.49
CA PRO A 476 4.35 35.55 29.55
C PRO A 476 3.86 36.99 29.45
N ASP A 477 4.71 37.90 28.96
CA ASP A 477 4.40 39.32 28.75
C ASP A 477 3.33 39.55 27.67
N GLU A 478 3.24 38.68 26.66
CA GLU A 478 2.26 38.80 25.59
C GLU A 478 0.91 38.15 25.97
N ILE A 479 0.94 37.08 26.77
CA ILE A 479 -0.26 36.55 27.44
C ILE A 479 -0.82 37.60 28.42
N GLU A 480 0.03 38.25 29.23
CA GLU A 480 -0.37 39.31 30.17
C GLU A 480 -0.98 40.50 29.41
N ALA A 481 -0.38 40.91 28.28
CA ALA A 481 -0.90 41.98 27.43
C ALA A 481 -2.25 41.62 26.78
N LEU A 482 -2.44 40.38 26.31
CA LEU A 482 -3.72 39.92 25.77
C LEU A 482 -4.79 39.78 26.86
N ARG A 483 -4.40 39.37 28.08
CA ARG A 483 -5.30 39.28 29.23
C ARG A 483 -5.75 40.66 29.73
N GLN A 484 -4.85 41.64 29.71
CA GLN A 484 -5.18 43.05 29.98
C GLN A 484 -6.10 43.62 28.89
N ARG A 485 -5.88 43.27 27.61
CA ARG A 485 -6.76 43.71 26.51
C ARG A 485 -8.15 43.07 26.54
N GLY A 486 -8.26 41.86 27.10
CA GLY A 486 -9.53 41.17 27.30
C GLY A 486 -10.39 41.73 28.43
N GLN A 487 -9.79 42.39 29.44
CA GLN A 487 -10.54 43.01 30.54
C GLN A 487 -11.22 44.33 30.14
N ASP A 488 -10.76 45.01 29.09
CA ASP A 488 -11.44 46.20 28.54
C ASP A 488 -12.66 45.84 27.64
N SER A 489 -12.91 44.55 27.41
CA SER A 489 -13.98 44.01 26.55
C SER A 489 -15.26 43.59 27.31
N ASP A 490 -15.36 43.87 28.61
CA ASP A 490 -16.54 43.50 29.42
C ASP A 490 -17.85 44.17 28.95
N GLY A 491 -17.76 45.25 28.16
CA GLY A 491 -18.93 45.90 27.54
C GLY A 491 -19.58 45.09 26.42
N LEU A 492 -18.81 44.30 25.66
CA LEU A 492 -19.34 43.57 24.49
C LEU A 492 -19.91 42.19 24.89
N SER A 493 -19.32 41.57 25.92
CA SER A 493 -19.81 40.32 26.53
C SER A 493 -21.17 40.50 27.19
N GLN A 494 -21.39 41.59 27.92
CA GLN A 494 -22.71 41.91 28.49
C GLN A 494 -23.77 42.16 27.41
N LEU A 495 -23.40 42.83 26.31
CA LEU A 495 -24.33 43.13 25.22
C LEU A 495 -24.75 41.86 24.45
N LEU A 496 -23.82 40.93 24.22
CA LEU A 496 -24.09 39.62 23.63
C LEU A 496 -24.93 38.72 24.56
N ALA A 497 -24.65 38.72 25.87
CA ALA A 497 -25.42 37.98 26.85
C ALA A 497 -26.88 38.46 26.90
N VAL A 498 -27.12 39.78 26.85
CA VAL A 498 -28.46 40.38 26.79
C VAL A 498 -29.18 40.03 25.49
N LEU A 499 -28.50 40.10 24.34
CA LEU A 499 -29.08 39.70 23.04
C LEU A 499 -29.49 38.22 23.01
N LEU A 500 -28.66 37.34 23.58
CA LEU A 500 -28.96 35.91 23.70
C LEU A 500 -30.13 35.65 24.65
N THR A 501 -30.23 36.37 25.77
CA THR A 501 -31.39 36.22 26.67
C THR A 501 -32.68 36.68 26.01
N VAL A 502 -32.65 37.81 25.29
CA VAL A 502 -33.83 38.34 24.59
C VAL A 502 -34.30 37.40 23.47
N THR A 503 -33.37 36.82 22.70
CA THR A 503 -33.73 35.86 21.64
C THR A 503 -34.32 34.57 22.19
N VAL A 504 -33.78 34.02 23.28
CA VAL A 504 -34.35 32.83 23.95
C VAL A 504 -35.77 33.10 24.46
N ILE A 505 -36.01 34.26 25.08
CA ILE A 505 -37.36 34.65 25.54
C ILE A 505 -38.33 34.75 24.35
N PHE A 506 -37.89 35.33 23.23
CA PHE A 506 -38.73 35.48 22.04
C PHE A 506 -39.12 34.13 21.43
N VAL A 507 -38.18 33.19 21.36
CA VAL A 507 -38.44 31.81 20.88
C VAL A 507 -39.43 31.09 21.79
N LEU A 508 -39.27 31.22 23.12
CA LEU A 508 -40.19 30.60 24.08
C LEU A 508 -41.63 31.15 23.95
N ILE A 509 -41.79 32.47 23.75
CA ILE A 509 -43.10 33.09 23.52
C ILE A 509 -43.74 32.56 22.22
N LEU A 510 -42.94 32.43 21.16
CA LEU A 510 -43.40 31.88 19.87
C LEU A 510 -43.87 30.42 19.99
N VAL A 511 -43.12 29.59 20.72
CA VAL A 511 -43.50 28.19 20.97
C VAL A 511 -44.80 28.11 21.76
N VAL A 512 -44.98 28.93 22.79
CA VAL A 512 -46.24 28.98 23.56
C VAL A 512 -47.41 29.44 22.68
N LEU A 513 -47.22 30.45 21.84
CA LEU A 513 -48.24 30.91 20.88
C LEU A 513 -48.63 29.80 19.89
N ILE A 514 -47.66 29.08 19.33
CA ILE A 514 -47.90 27.95 18.42
C ILE A 514 -48.67 26.83 19.12
N LEU A 515 -48.29 26.47 20.35
CA LEU A 515 -48.99 25.46 21.14
C LEU A 515 -50.44 25.85 21.45
N VAL A 516 -50.69 27.13 21.77
CA VAL A 516 -52.05 27.64 22.00
C VAL A 516 -52.89 27.62 20.71
N LEU A 517 -52.28 27.94 19.56
CA LEU A 517 -52.95 27.86 18.26
C LEU A 517 -53.30 26.41 17.86
N ILE A 518 -52.40 25.45 18.13
CA ILE A 518 -52.63 24.03 17.88
C ILE A 518 -53.74 23.49 18.81
N GLN A 519 -53.71 23.84 20.10
CA GLN A 519 -54.77 23.43 21.04
C GLN A 519 -56.14 24.02 20.67
N ARG A 520 -56.20 25.28 20.24
CA ARG A 520 -57.44 25.89 19.73
C ARG A 520 -57.95 25.23 18.45
N ARG A 521 -57.06 24.73 17.59
CA ARG A 521 -57.42 24.02 16.36
C ARG A 521 -57.95 22.62 16.67
N ASN A 522 -57.35 21.90 17.61
CA ASN A 522 -57.79 20.57 18.02
C ASN A 522 -59.11 20.60 18.80
N ALA A 523 -59.41 21.67 19.54
CA ALA A 523 -60.69 21.82 20.23
C ALA A 523 -61.90 22.01 19.29
N LYS A 524 -61.68 22.32 18.00
CA LYS A 524 -62.75 22.51 17.00
C LYS A 524 -63.04 21.28 16.13
N GLN A 525 -62.31 20.18 16.26
CA GLN A 525 -62.52 18.98 15.46
C GLN A 525 -62.81 17.76 16.33
N GLN A 526 -64.04 17.70 16.86
CA GLN A 526 -64.66 16.45 17.27
C GLN A 526 -66.00 16.32 16.55
N THR A 527 -65.97 15.75 15.34
CA THR A 527 -67.15 15.14 14.72
C THR A 527 -66.96 13.62 14.75
N PRO A 528 -67.99 12.85 15.15
CA PRO A 528 -67.88 11.40 15.33
C PRO A 528 -67.72 10.68 13.98
N ILE A 529 -66.84 9.68 13.97
CA ILE A 529 -66.57 8.80 12.82
C ILE A 529 -67.76 7.84 12.65
N THR A 530 -68.52 8.00 11.57
CA THR A 530 -69.46 6.99 11.07
C THR A 530 -68.76 6.04 10.10
N ALA A 531 -69.02 4.75 10.25
CA ALA A 531 -68.44 3.67 9.45
C ALA A 531 -69.25 3.34 8.17
N PHE A 532 -68.53 2.73 7.22
CA PHE A 532 -68.92 2.09 5.94
C PHE A 532 -69.27 3.07 4.80
N THR A 533 -68.93 2.84 3.52
CA THR A 533 -68.90 1.59 2.73
C THR A 533 -67.86 1.59 1.59
N GLU A 534 -67.56 0.36 1.16
CA GLU A 534 -66.93 -0.10 -0.09
C GLU A 534 -67.55 0.52 -1.36
N THR A 535 -66.74 0.61 -2.42
CA THR A 535 -66.96 1.21 -3.78
C THR A 535 -66.82 2.73 -3.89
N ASP A 536 -65.62 3.21 -4.29
CA ASP A 536 -65.48 4.00 -5.52
C ASP A 536 -64.00 4.27 -5.90
N GLN A 537 -63.76 4.21 -7.21
CA GLN A 537 -62.47 4.39 -7.90
C GLN A 537 -61.97 5.84 -7.80
N VAL A 538 -60.68 6.03 -7.54
CA VAL A 538 -60.00 7.31 -7.75
C VAL A 538 -58.87 7.14 -8.77
N VAL A 539 -59.03 7.88 -9.87
CA VAL A 539 -58.10 8.06 -10.98
C VAL A 539 -56.85 8.79 -10.47
N ILE A 540 -55.68 8.16 -10.58
CA ILE A 540 -54.38 8.82 -10.36
C ILE A 540 -53.82 9.22 -11.73
N GLY A 541 -53.66 10.52 -11.93
CA GLY A 541 -53.16 11.12 -13.16
C GLY A 541 -51.68 10.84 -13.41
N SER A 542 -51.36 10.63 -14.68
CA SER A 542 -50.00 10.52 -15.22
C SER A 542 -49.23 11.85 -15.13
N PRO A 543 -47.91 11.82 -14.87
CA PRO A 543 -47.06 12.98 -15.09
C PRO A 543 -46.78 13.21 -16.59
N VAL A 544 -46.74 14.48 -16.96
CA VAL A 544 -46.44 15.03 -18.29
C VAL A 544 -44.96 14.79 -18.66
N PRO A 545 -44.63 14.21 -19.83
CA PRO A 545 -43.25 14.16 -20.30
C PRO A 545 -42.82 15.49 -20.92
N VAL A 546 -41.63 15.93 -20.51
CA VAL A 546 -40.89 17.08 -21.04
C VAL A 546 -40.50 16.80 -22.50
N GLN A 547 -40.87 17.72 -23.39
CA GLN A 547 -40.44 17.74 -24.79
C GLN A 547 -38.97 18.16 -24.88
N ALA A 548 -38.17 17.37 -25.59
CA ALA A 548 -36.91 17.83 -26.20
C ALA A 548 -36.98 17.56 -27.72
N PRO A 549 -36.49 18.47 -28.58
CA PRO A 549 -36.73 18.41 -30.01
C PRO A 549 -35.77 17.49 -30.76
N GLU A 550 -36.38 16.71 -31.66
CA GLU A 550 -35.93 16.22 -32.97
C GLU A 550 -34.42 16.00 -33.23
N GLY A 551 -34.05 14.72 -33.30
CA GLY A 551 -32.93 14.22 -34.10
C GLY A 551 -33.37 13.01 -34.91
N LYS A 552 -33.36 13.13 -36.25
CA LYS A 552 -33.50 12.01 -37.20
C LYS A 552 -32.24 11.14 -37.17
N ALA A 553 -32.39 9.83 -37.00
CA ALA A 553 -31.61 8.81 -37.72
C ALA A 553 -32.21 7.42 -37.52
N GLU A 554 -32.12 6.62 -38.57
CA GLU A 554 -32.74 5.34 -38.82
C GLU A 554 -32.16 4.16 -38.02
N GLY A 555 -33.04 3.18 -37.73
CA GLY A 555 -32.75 1.75 -37.82
C GLY A 555 -31.94 1.11 -36.70
N VAL A 556 -32.56 0.19 -35.94
CA VAL A 556 -32.09 -1.21 -35.75
C VAL A 556 -33.21 -2.03 -35.11
N VAL A 557 -33.33 -3.25 -35.61
CA VAL A 557 -34.34 -4.29 -35.34
C VAL A 557 -33.96 -5.15 -34.14
N GLY A 558 -34.94 -5.47 -33.29
CA GLY A 558 -35.12 -6.81 -32.70
C GLY A 558 -34.36 -7.12 -31.40
N GLY A 559 -35.09 -7.23 -30.29
CA GLY A 559 -34.65 -7.87 -29.05
C GLY A 559 -35.84 -8.22 -28.16
N ALA A 560 -36.03 -9.51 -27.88
CA ALA A 560 -37.16 -10.09 -27.18
C ALA A 560 -37.22 -9.71 -25.68
N ALA A 561 -38.44 -9.71 -25.12
CA ALA A 561 -38.69 -9.44 -23.71
C ALA A 561 -38.20 -10.57 -22.80
N VAL A 562 -37.35 -10.22 -21.82
CA VAL A 562 -36.94 -11.11 -20.72
C VAL A 562 -37.86 -10.84 -19.52
N THR A 563 -38.64 -11.85 -19.15
CA THR A 563 -39.42 -11.89 -17.92
C THR A 563 -38.50 -12.22 -16.75
N VAL A 564 -38.36 -11.30 -15.79
CA VAL A 564 -37.65 -11.56 -14.52
C VAL A 564 -38.70 -11.86 -13.45
N SER A 565 -38.81 -13.14 -13.07
CA SER A 565 -39.60 -13.56 -11.92
C SER A 565 -38.72 -13.54 -10.67
N ALA A 566 -39.02 -12.65 -9.73
CA ALA A 566 -38.41 -12.66 -8.40
C ALA A 566 -39.09 -13.74 -7.52
N PRO A 567 -38.34 -14.62 -6.85
CA PRO A 567 -38.91 -15.57 -5.91
C PRO A 567 -39.19 -14.90 -4.56
N THR A 568 -40.45 -14.89 -4.14
CA THR A 568 -40.88 -14.56 -2.79
C THR A 568 -40.52 -15.69 -1.83
N LYS A 569 -39.77 -15.37 -0.78
CA LYS A 569 -39.36 -16.29 0.27
C LYS A 569 -40.57 -16.64 1.14
N GLY A 570 -41.10 -17.85 0.95
CA GLY A 570 -42.14 -18.45 1.77
C GLY A 570 -41.65 -18.76 3.19
N ARG A 571 -42.50 -18.45 4.15
CA ARG A 571 -42.38 -18.72 5.59
C ARG A 571 -42.99 -20.10 5.84
N SER A 572 -42.21 -21.09 6.27
CA SER A 572 -42.74 -22.39 6.72
C SER A 572 -42.61 -22.51 8.24
N SER A 573 -43.76 -22.58 8.88
CA SER A 573 -44.00 -23.06 10.24
C SER A 573 -44.06 -24.59 10.28
N ASP A 574 -43.53 -25.14 11.38
CA ASP A 574 -43.88 -26.40 12.06
C ASP A 574 -43.99 -27.71 11.29
N SER A 575 -43.01 -28.60 11.51
CA SER A 575 -43.16 -29.95 12.11
C SER A 575 -41.80 -30.64 12.22
#